data_AF-A0A948V6T8-F1
#
_entry.id   AF-A0A948V6T8-F1
#
_cell.length_a   1.000
_cell.length_b   1.000
_cell.length_c   1.000
_cell.angle_alpha   90.00
_cell.angle_beta   90.00
_cell.angle_gamma   90.00
#
_symmetry.space_group_name_H-M   'P 1'
#
loop_
_entity.id
_entity.type
_entity.pdbx_description
1 polymer ?
#
loop_
_entity_poly.entity_id
_entity_poly.type
_entity_poly.pdbx_seq_one_letter_code
_entity_poly.pdbx_strand_id
1 'polypeptide(L)'
;MKIDILKKIQKESYLERGRQAIKFVEDHLDPDSVDEPWLRSSYILMSFGFEIILKSRVIALSHASNKLELDQELIKIGHNFISLFEVLGEKELKHIGLKKDIIKEPYNNYNYFVIETINDKSIKIENFNDIRYGGNFPKTDSDEHKKIIRYAKLILEVSEKIKNANRDPQA
;
A
#
# COMPACT_ATOMS: atom_id res chain seq x y z
N MET A 1 -23.43 3.13 -16.93
CA MET A 1 -23.20 3.61 -15.56
C MET A 1 -22.41 4.91 -15.64
N LYS A 2 -22.83 5.98 -14.96
CA LYS A 2 -22.08 7.25 -14.93
C LYS A 2 -20.71 7.02 -14.29
N ILE A 3 -19.67 7.65 -14.82
CA ILE A 3 -18.28 7.46 -14.35
C ILE A 3 -18.13 7.75 -12.84
N ASP A 4 -18.87 8.73 -12.31
CA ASP A 4 -18.83 9.08 -10.90
C ASP A 4 -19.34 7.96 -9.98
N ILE A 5 -20.38 7.23 -10.42
CA ILE A 5 -20.91 6.07 -9.70
C ILE A 5 -19.87 4.94 -9.72
N LEU A 6 -19.23 4.72 -10.87
CA LEU A 6 -18.16 3.73 -11.01
C LEU A 6 -16.99 4.04 -10.09
N LYS A 7 -16.50 5.29 -10.10
CA LYS A 7 -15.40 5.74 -9.22
C LYS A 7 -15.77 5.58 -7.76
N LYS A 8 -17.01 5.90 -7.37
CA LYS A 8 -17.49 5.71 -6.00
C LYS A 8 -17.42 4.25 -5.56
N ILE A 9 -17.95 3.34 -6.37
CA ILE A 9 -17.93 1.90 -6.06
C ILE A 9 -16.48 1.37 -6.05
N GLN A 10 -15.67 1.76 -7.02
CA GLN A 10 -14.34 1.22 -7.20
C GLN A 10 -13.36 1.70 -6.12
N LYS A 11 -13.41 2.98 -5.71
CA LYS A 11 -12.58 3.47 -4.59
C LYS A 11 -12.93 2.78 -3.27
N GLU A 12 -14.22 2.57 -2.99
CA GLU A 12 -14.67 1.87 -1.77
C GLU A 12 -14.24 0.40 -1.82
N SER A 13 -14.43 -0.26 -2.97
CA SER A 13 -14.03 -1.66 -3.16
C SER A 13 -12.52 -1.86 -3.01
N TYR A 14 -11.70 -0.97 -3.60
CA TYR A 14 -10.25 -1.03 -3.49
C TYR A 14 -9.82 -0.83 -2.04
N LEU A 15 -10.33 0.21 -1.38
CA LEU A 15 -10.00 0.51 0.00
C LEU A 15 -10.30 -0.69 0.92
N GLU A 16 -11.51 -1.25 0.86
CA GLU A 16 -11.88 -2.35 1.76
C GLU A 16 -11.13 -3.64 1.44
N ARG A 17 -10.88 -3.97 0.16
CA ARG A 17 -10.07 -5.15 -0.22
C ARG A 17 -8.62 -5.03 0.25
N GLY A 18 -8.00 -3.87 0.01
CA GLY A 18 -6.64 -3.62 0.46
C GLY A 18 -6.54 -3.68 1.98
N ARG A 19 -7.49 -3.07 2.70
CA ARG A 19 -7.56 -3.14 4.16
C ARG A 19 -7.76 -4.56 4.69
N GLN A 20 -8.58 -5.37 4.04
CA GLN A 20 -8.79 -6.76 4.43
C GLN A 20 -7.48 -7.58 4.34
N ALA A 21 -6.68 -7.36 3.32
CA ALA A 21 -5.35 -7.99 3.21
C ALA A 21 -4.44 -7.59 4.38
N ILE A 22 -4.42 -6.31 4.76
CA ILE A 22 -3.61 -5.84 5.89
C ILE A 22 -4.13 -6.37 7.23
N LYS A 23 -5.45 -6.37 7.45
CA LYS A 23 -6.08 -6.95 8.65
C LYS A 23 -5.80 -8.43 8.77
N PHE A 24 -5.82 -9.18 7.66
CA PHE A 24 -5.48 -10.59 7.68
C PHE A 24 -4.06 -10.80 8.24
N VAL A 25 -3.09 -10.00 7.78
CA VAL A 25 -1.72 -10.01 8.31
C VAL A 25 -1.69 -9.61 9.78
N GLU A 26 -2.40 -8.56 10.20
CA GLU A 26 -2.44 -8.15 11.60
C GLU A 26 -3.03 -9.23 12.53
N ASP A 27 -4.12 -9.87 12.11
CA ASP A 27 -4.91 -10.79 12.94
C ASP A 27 -4.34 -12.22 12.97
N HIS A 28 -3.65 -12.65 11.91
CA HIS A 28 -3.26 -14.06 11.72
C HIS A 28 -1.74 -14.29 11.71
N LEU A 29 -0.92 -13.24 11.82
CA LEU A 29 0.52 -13.46 11.91
C LEU A 29 0.88 -14.13 13.23
N ASP A 30 1.20 -15.43 13.16
CA ASP A 30 1.71 -16.20 14.28
C ASP A 30 3.05 -15.60 14.76
N PRO A 31 3.13 -15.06 15.99
CA PRO A 31 4.34 -14.41 16.51
C PRO A 31 5.51 -15.38 16.68
N ASP A 32 5.24 -16.69 16.74
CA ASP A 32 6.23 -17.74 16.99
C ASP A 32 6.67 -18.46 15.69
N SER A 33 6.03 -18.16 14.54
CA SER A 33 6.27 -18.86 13.27
C SER A 33 7.46 -18.29 12.50
N VAL A 34 8.64 -18.91 12.58
CA VAL A 34 9.79 -18.54 11.73
C VAL A 34 9.69 -19.08 10.29
N ASP A 35 8.50 -19.50 9.84
CA ASP A 35 8.29 -20.06 8.51
C ASP A 35 8.45 -18.99 7.43
N GLU A 36 9.51 -19.12 6.64
CA GLU A 36 9.86 -18.17 5.57
C GLU A 36 8.73 -17.99 4.53
N PRO A 37 8.07 -19.06 4.02
CA PRO A 37 6.87 -18.92 3.18
C PRO A 37 5.74 -18.11 3.80
N TRP A 38 5.46 -18.31 5.10
CA TRP A 38 4.43 -17.55 5.82
C TRP A 38 4.77 -16.06 5.91
N LEU A 39 6.00 -15.73 6.29
CA LEU A 39 6.50 -14.36 6.37
C LEU A 39 6.51 -13.67 4.99
N ARG A 40 6.98 -14.38 3.97
CA ARG A 40 6.95 -13.90 2.59
C ARG A 40 5.53 -13.60 2.11
N SER A 41 4.58 -14.48 2.43
CA SER A 41 3.16 -14.28 2.10
C SER A 41 2.58 -13.05 2.79
N SER A 42 2.97 -12.81 4.05
CA SER A 42 2.58 -11.63 4.82
C SER A 42 3.09 -10.33 4.18
N TYR A 43 4.36 -10.30 3.76
CA TYR A 43 4.91 -9.14 3.04
C TYR A 43 4.26 -8.91 1.67
N ILE A 44 3.94 -9.98 0.92
CA ILE A 44 3.18 -9.88 -0.34
C ILE A 44 1.83 -9.22 -0.08
N LEU A 45 1.09 -9.68 0.93
CA LEU A 45 -0.20 -9.11 1.31
C LEU A 45 -0.08 -7.67 1.78
N MET A 46 0.96 -7.32 2.54
CA MET A 46 1.22 -5.94 2.94
C MET A 46 1.52 -5.03 1.75
N SER A 47 2.43 -5.44 0.86
CA SER A 47 2.78 -4.65 -0.32
C SER A 47 1.58 -4.44 -1.23
N PHE A 48 0.90 -5.53 -1.61
CA PHE A 48 -0.24 -5.45 -2.50
C PHE A 48 -1.42 -4.72 -1.84
N GLY A 49 -1.71 -5.04 -0.57
CA GLY A 49 -2.79 -4.41 0.19
C GLY A 49 -2.61 -2.89 0.30
N PHE A 50 -1.38 -2.44 0.62
CA PHE A 50 -1.11 -1.01 0.74
C PHE A 50 -1.15 -0.30 -0.62
N GLU A 51 -0.64 -0.92 -1.69
CA GLU A 51 -0.75 -0.40 -3.05
C GLU A 51 -2.22 -0.19 -3.44
N ILE A 52 -3.08 -1.18 -3.19
CA ILE A 52 -4.51 -1.10 -3.50
C ILE A 52 -5.23 -0.03 -2.65
N ILE A 53 -4.84 0.13 -1.39
CA ILE A 53 -5.31 1.22 -0.52
C ILE A 53 -4.96 2.58 -1.13
N LEU A 54 -3.72 2.80 -1.57
CA LEU A 54 -3.30 4.05 -2.19
C LEU A 54 -3.99 4.30 -3.54
N LYS A 55 -4.15 3.26 -4.37
CA LYS A 55 -4.92 3.34 -5.63
C LYS A 55 -6.38 3.76 -5.41
N SER A 56 -6.98 3.43 -4.26
CA SER A 56 -8.31 3.95 -3.93
C SER A 56 -8.37 5.47 -3.87
N ARG A 57 -7.30 6.12 -3.36
CA ARG A 57 -7.19 7.58 -3.32
C ARG A 57 -6.97 8.16 -4.72
N VAL A 58 -6.13 7.50 -5.52
CA VAL A 58 -5.96 7.88 -6.94
C VAL A 58 -7.30 7.85 -7.68
N ILE A 59 -8.10 6.79 -7.53
CA ILE A 59 -9.44 6.71 -8.14
C ILE A 59 -10.35 7.84 -7.66
N ALA A 60 -10.27 8.20 -6.38
CA ALA A 60 -11.08 9.28 -5.81
C ALA A 60 -10.73 10.67 -6.37
N LEU A 61 -9.46 10.88 -6.75
CA LEU A 61 -8.93 12.14 -7.28
C LEU A 61 -8.90 12.18 -8.82
N SER A 62 -9.02 11.03 -9.48
CA SER A 62 -8.90 10.92 -10.93
C SER A 62 -9.91 11.79 -11.67
N HIS A 63 -9.43 12.46 -12.73
CA HIS A 63 -10.25 13.25 -13.64
C HIS A 63 -10.75 12.45 -14.86
N ALA A 64 -10.56 11.12 -14.88
CA ALA A 64 -11.00 10.26 -15.98
C ALA A 64 -12.50 10.46 -16.29
N SER A 65 -12.84 10.65 -17.56
CA SER A 65 -14.21 10.89 -18.02
C SER A 65 -15.00 9.60 -18.20
N ASN A 66 -14.30 8.47 -18.34
CA ASN A 66 -14.89 7.17 -18.57
C ASN A 66 -14.02 6.04 -17.97
N LYS A 67 -14.55 4.81 -18.02
CA LYS A 67 -13.89 3.63 -17.45
C LYS A 67 -12.55 3.33 -18.11
N LEU A 68 -12.48 3.45 -19.44
CA LEU A 68 -11.27 3.11 -20.19
C LEU A 68 -10.11 4.03 -19.79
N GLU A 69 -10.37 5.33 -19.65
CA GLU A 69 -9.37 6.29 -19.16
C GLU A 69 -8.91 5.98 -17.73
N LEU A 70 -9.84 5.64 -16.83
CA LEU A 70 -9.50 5.26 -15.46
C LEU A 70 -8.65 3.98 -15.42
N ASP A 71 -9.02 2.97 -16.20
CA ASP A 71 -8.27 1.72 -16.30
C ASP A 71 -6.86 1.98 -16.87
N GLN A 72 -6.73 2.83 -17.89
CA GLN A 72 -5.44 3.24 -18.45
C GLN A 72 -4.56 3.98 -17.44
N GLU A 73 -5.14 4.89 -16.65
CA GLU A 73 -4.44 5.60 -15.57
C GLU A 73 -3.87 4.61 -14.55
N LEU A 74 -4.69 3.65 -14.09
CA LEU A 74 -4.28 2.63 -13.13
C LEU A 74 -3.24 1.65 -13.70
N ILE A 75 -3.37 1.27 -14.98
CA ILE A 75 -2.40 0.41 -15.68
C ILE A 75 -1.05 1.12 -15.80
N LYS A 76 -1.05 2.42 -16.16
CA LYS A 76 0.16 3.22 -16.29
C LYS A 76 0.93 3.33 -14.97
N ILE A 77 0.21 3.43 -13.85
CA ILE A 77 0.81 3.42 -12.50
C ILE A 77 1.45 2.06 -12.19
N GLY A 78 0.81 0.96 -12.60
CA GLY A 78 1.32 -0.41 -12.41
C GLY A 78 1.48 -0.79 -10.92
N HIS A 79 2.36 -1.75 -10.64
CA HIS A 79 2.74 -2.17 -9.29
C HIS A 79 3.99 -1.40 -8.82
N ASN A 80 3.87 -0.10 -8.62
CA ASN A 80 4.99 0.78 -8.32
C ASN A 80 4.61 1.90 -7.32
N PHE A 81 5.20 1.85 -6.12
CA PHE A 81 4.99 2.87 -5.09
C PHE A 81 5.55 4.25 -5.46
N ILE A 82 6.65 4.32 -6.20
CA ILE A 82 7.22 5.60 -6.65
C ILE A 82 6.21 6.32 -7.55
N SER A 83 5.69 5.62 -8.57
CA SER A 83 4.69 6.19 -9.47
C SER A 83 3.39 6.55 -8.75
N LEU A 84 2.97 5.77 -7.75
CA LEU A 84 1.82 6.13 -6.90
C LEU A 84 2.05 7.44 -6.13
N PHE A 85 3.24 7.60 -5.53
CA PHE A 85 3.58 8.79 -4.76
C PHE A 85 3.70 10.02 -5.66
N GLU A 86 4.26 9.87 -6.85
CA GLU A 86 4.29 10.93 -7.87
C GLU A 86 2.89 11.38 -8.28
N VAL A 87 1.97 10.43 -8.54
CA VAL A 87 0.59 10.74 -8.94
C VAL A 87 -0.20 11.40 -7.81
N LEU A 88 -0.05 10.94 -6.57
CA LEU A 88 -0.72 11.56 -5.43
C LEU A 88 -0.15 12.95 -5.15
N GLY A 89 1.17 13.12 -5.29
CA GLY A 89 1.82 14.39 -5.02
C GLY A 89 1.89 14.73 -3.52
N GLU A 90 2.75 15.69 -3.19
CA GLU A 90 3.09 16.00 -1.79
C GLU A 90 1.90 16.45 -0.94
N LYS A 91 1.00 17.27 -1.50
CA LYS A 91 -0.17 17.78 -0.78
C LYS A 91 -1.06 16.62 -0.32
N GLU A 92 -1.39 15.71 -1.22
CA GLU A 92 -2.25 14.58 -0.91
C GLU A 92 -1.58 13.58 0.01
N LEU A 93 -0.29 13.29 -0.20
CA LEU A 93 0.49 12.42 0.68
C LEU A 93 0.48 12.94 2.12
N LYS A 94 0.75 14.24 2.33
CA LYS A 94 0.67 14.86 3.66
C LYS A 94 -0.74 14.78 4.25
N HIS A 95 -1.77 15.01 3.42
CA HIS A 95 -3.17 14.92 3.83
C HIS A 95 -3.53 13.52 4.36
N ILE A 96 -3.01 12.46 3.73
CA ILE A 96 -3.21 11.07 4.18
C ILE A 96 -2.15 10.61 5.21
N GLY A 97 -1.28 11.51 5.67
CA GLY A 97 -0.33 11.27 6.75
C GLY A 97 1.00 10.64 6.35
N LEU A 98 1.39 10.74 5.07
CA LEU A 98 2.65 10.25 4.52
C LEU A 98 3.56 11.41 4.12
N LYS A 99 4.88 11.20 4.21
CA LYS A 99 5.87 12.08 3.58
C LYS A 99 5.96 11.78 2.08
N LYS A 100 6.49 12.74 1.33
CA LYS A 100 6.67 12.63 -0.12
C LYS A 100 7.76 11.64 -0.51
N ASP A 101 8.81 11.57 0.29
CA ASP A 101 10.00 10.83 -0.09
C ASP A 101 9.81 9.33 0.16
N ILE A 102 10.14 8.56 -0.87
CA ILE A 102 10.32 7.11 -0.79
C ILE A 102 11.81 6.84 -0.95
N ILE A 103 12.37 6.11 -0.01
CA ILE A 103 13.73 5.60 -0.13
C ILE A 103 13.64 4.17 -0.65
N LYS A 104 14.21 3.93 -1.82
CA LYS A 104 14.39 2.58 -2.36
C LYS A 104 15.74 2.06 -1.89
N GLU A 105 15.73 1.10 -0.98
CA GLU A 105 16.95 0.52 -0.43
C GLU A 105 17.15 -0.90 -1.00
N PRO A 106 18.32 -1.21 -1.57
CA PRO A 106 18.66 -2.56 -1.98
C PRO A 106 19.12 -3.39 -0.76
N TYR A 107 18.69 -4.64 -0.67
CA TYR A 107 19.20 -5.63 0.29
C TYR A 107 19.14 -7.03 -0.30
N ASN A 108 20.28 -7.72 -0.39
CA ASN A 108 20.39 -9.10 -0.89
C ASN A 108 19.63 -9.37 -2.21
N ASN A 109 19.76 -8.48 -3.21
CA ASN A 109 19.02 -8.52 -4.50
C ASN A 109 17.50 -8.25 -4.41
N TYR A 110 16.98 -7.86 -3.25
CA TYR A 110 15.63 -7.33 -3.07
C TYR A 110 15.65 -5.82 -2.97
N ASN A 111 14.58 -5.18 -3.42
CA ASN A 111 14.34 -3.78 -3.14
C ASN A 111 13.18 -3.66 -2.16
N TYR A 112 13.37 -2.87 -1.12
CA TYR A 112 12.29 -2.42 -0.26
C TYR A 112 12.15 -0.91 -0.36
N PHE A 113 10.92 -0.46 -0.15
CA PHE A 113 10.55 0.94 -0.03
C PHE A 113 10.45 1.27 1.46
N VAL A 114 11.18 2.30 1.88
CA VAL A 114 10.97 2.94 3.17
C VAL A 114 10.03 4.12 2.93
N ILE A 115 8.84 4.02 3.53
CA ILE A 115 7.80 5.05 3.49
C ILE A 115 7.70 5.65 4.90
N GLU A 116 7.85 6.96 5.00
CA GLU A 116 7.72 7.67 6.28
C GLU A 116 6.34 8.31 6.42
N THR A 117 5.82 8.26 7.64
CA THR A 117 4.65 9.03 8.04
C THR A 117 5.06 10.45 8.44
N ILE A 118 4.11 11.38 8.46
CA ILE A 118 4.34 12.76 8.94
C ILE A 118 4.75 12.84 10.43
N ASN A 119 4.60 11.74 11.18
CA ASN A 119 4.98 11.62 12.59
C ASN A 119 6.29 10.83 12.76
N ASP A 120 7.13 10.79 11.72
CA ASP A 120 8.45 10.15 11.70
C ASP A 120 8.46 8.63 11.99
N LYS A 121 7.30 7.97 11.90
CA LYS A 121 7.22 6.51 11.89
C LYS A 121 7.51 5.98 10.49
N SER A 122 8.27 4.90 10.37
CA SER A 122 8.62 4.28 9.08
C SER A 122 7.89 2.96 8.85
N ILE A 123 7.51 2.74 7.59
CA ILE A 123 6.92 1.52 7.06
C ILE A 123 7.91 0.98 6.03
N LYS A 124 8.37 -0.25 6.22
CA LYS A 124 9.16 -0.96 5.21
C LYS A 124 8.23 -1.87 4.41
N ILE A 125 8.20 -1.66 3.09
CA ILE A 125 7.38 -2.43 2.17
C ILE A 125 8.29 -3.07 1.13
N GLU A 126 8.27 -4.40 1.07
CA GLU A 126 8.96 -5.14 0.03
C GLU A 126 8.38 -4.82 -1.35
N ASN A 127 9.23 -4.68 -2.37
CA ASN A 127 8.76 -4.51 -3.73
C ASN A 127 8.01 -5.77 -4.18
N PHE A 128 6.71 -5.63 -4.48
CA PHE A 128 5.83 -6.72 -4.88
C PHE A 128 6.44 -7.63 -5.96
N ASN A 129 7.08 -7.06 -6.98
CA ASN A 129 7.67 -7.85 -8.07
C ASN A 129 8.85 -8.70 -7.58
N ASP A 130 9.68 -8.13 -6.70
CA ASP A 130 10.87 -8.79 -6.18
C ASP A 130 10.49 -9.88 -5.18
N ILE A 131 9.54 -9.61 -4.27
CA ILE A 131 9.09 -10.62 -3.30
C ILE A 131 8.22 -11.70 -3.93
N ARG A 132 7.55 -11.45 -5.06
CA ARG A 132 6.76 -12.47 -5.76
C ARG A 132 7.63 -13.45 -6.56
N TYR A 133 8.69 -12.96 -7.18
CA TYR A 133 9.48 -13.75 -8.15
C TYR A 133 10.95 -13.94 -7.79
N GLY A 134 11.50 -13.17 -6.85
CA GLY A 134 12.89 -13.22 -6.42
C GLY A 134 13.23 -14.46 -5.58
N GLY A 135 14.50 -14.88 -5.64
CA GLY A 135 15.06 -15.96 -4.81
C GLY A 135 15.87 -15.44 -3.61
N ASN A 136 15.83 -16.19 -2.51
CA ASN A 136 16.40 -15.97 -1.17
C ASN A 136 15.75 -14.83 -0.36
N PHE A 137 14.61 -15.12 0.25
CA PHE A 137 14.02 -14.21 1.24
C PHE A 137 15.06 -13.93 2.36
N PRO A 138 15.16 -12.70 2.86
CA PRO A 138 16.07 -12.36 3.95
C PRO A 138 15.97 -13.37 5.09
N LYS A 139 17.10 -13.72 5.72
CA LYS A 139 17.07 -14.42 7.01
C LYS A 139 16.21 -13.62 7.96
N THR A 140 15.13 -14.25 8.41
CA THR A 140 14.18 -13.69 9.35
C THR A 140 14.80 -13.73 10.74
N ASP A 141 14.83 -12.57 11.40
CA ASP A 141 15.17 -12.52 12.82
C ASP A 141 13.91 -12.79 13.67
N SER A 142 14.10 -13.12 14.95
CA SER A 142 12.98 -13.42 15.85
C SER A 142 12.05 -12.21 16.11
N ASP A 143 12.42 -11.00 15.67
CA ASP A 143 11.63 -9.78 15.83
C ASP A 143 10.87 -9.37 14.56
N GLU A 144 11.03 -10.11 13.47
CA GLU A 144 10.44 -9.77 12.18
C GLU A 144 8.91 -9.67 12.24
N HIS A 145 8.27 -10.56 13.00
CA HIS A 145 6.83 -10.52 13.26
C HIS A 145 6.37 -9.19 13.88
N LYS A 146 7.12 -8.71 14.88
CA LYS A 146 6.80 -7.44 15.56
C LYS A 146 6.90 -6.27 14.59
N LYS A 147 7.87 -6.32 13.67
CA LYS A 147 8.02 -5.31 12.61
C LYS A 147 6.84 -5.35 11.64
N ILE A 148 6.45 -6.54 11.15
CA ILE A 148 5.30 -6.73 10.26
C ILE A 148 4.01 -6.21 10.91
N ILE A 149 3.71 -6.61 12.15
CA ILE A 149 2.53 -6.13 12.87
C ILE A 149 2.56 -4.61 13.03
N ARG A 150 3.72 -4.04 13.37
CA ARG A 150 3.87 -2.58 13.46
C ARG A 150 3.57 -1.91 12.12
N TYR A 151 4.11 -2.44 11.01
CA TYR A 151 3.85 -1.89 9.68
C TYR A 151 2.37 -2.03 9.29
N ALA A 152 1.74 -3.18 9.54
CA ALA A 152 0.33 -3.41 9.29
C ALA A 152 -0.55 -2.37 10.01
N LYS A 153 -0.28 -2.11 11.30
CA LYS A 153 -0.98 -1.08 12.07
C LYS A 153 -0.84 0.32 11.46
N LEU A 154 0.37 0.70 11.05
CA LEU A 154 0.60 1.99 10.41
C LEU A 154 -0.12 2.11 9.06
N ILE A 155 -0.13 1.04 8.26
CA ILE A 155 -0.89 1.01 7.01
C ILE A 155 -2.39 1.16 7.28
N LEU A 156 -2.92 0.52 8.32
CA LEU A 156 -4.32 0.65 8.71
C LEU A 156 -4.65 2.07 9.19
N GLU A 157 -3.77 2.71 9.98
CA GLU A 157 -3.90 4.12 10.38
C GLU A 157 -3.98 5.04 9.14
N VAL A 158 -3.11 4.83 8.15
CA VAL A 158 -3.14 5.56 6.87
C VAL A 158 -4.43 5.27 6.09
N SER A 159 -4.90 4.03 6.10
CA SER A 159 -6.13 3.63 5.42
C SER A 159 -7.38 4.30 6.00
N GLU A 160 -7.41 4.60 7.30
CA GLU A 160 -8.49 5.38 7.92
C GLU A 160 -8.48 6.83 7.44
N LYS A 161 -7.29 7.43 7.32
CA LYS A 161 -7.15 8.78 6.76
C LYS A 161 -7.64 8.82 5.30
N ILE A 162 -7.26 7.83 4.50
CA ILE A 162 -7.73 7.69 3.11
C ILE A 162 -9.25 7.48 3.07
N LYS A 163 -9.82 6.66 3.96
CA LYS A 163 -11.27 6.46 4.05
C LYS A 163 -12.02 7.77 4.23
N ASN A 164 -11.53 8.60 5.16
CA ASN A 164 -12.12 9.91 5.43
C ASN A 164 -11.93 10.86 4.24
N ALA A 165 -10.72 10.93 3.68
CA ALA A 165 -10.42 11.75 2.51
C ALA A 165 -11.26 11.35 1.28
N ASN A 166 -11.54 10.06 1.10
CA ASN A 166 -12.34 9.56 -0.02
C ASN A 166 -13.83 9.91 0.09
N ARG A 167 -14.33 10.23 1.28
CA ARG A 167 -15.73 10.70 1.46
C ARG A 167 -15.91 12.12 0.90
N ASP A 168 -14.88 12.95 1.00
CA ASP A 168 -14.85 14.30 0.45
C ASP A 168 -13.54 14.57 -0.33
N PRO A 169 -13.47 14.16 -1.60
CA PRO A 169 -12.24 14.28 -2.39
C PRO A 169 -11.85 15.72 -2.76
N GLN A 170 -12.70 16.72 -2.49
CA GLN A 170 -12.48 18.12 -2.90
C GLN A 170 -11.88 19.01 -1.79
N ALA A 171 -11.68 18.47 -0.58
CA ALA A 171 -11.11 19.18 0.57
C ALA A 171 -9.57 19.37 0.49
#